data_AF-A0A0B3AN96-F1
#
_entry.id   AF-A0A0B3AN96-F1
#
_cell.length_a   1.000
_cell.length_b   1.000
_cell.length_c   1.000
_cell.angle_alpha   90.00
_cell.angle_beta   90.00
_cell.angle_gamma   90.00
#
_symmetry.space_group_name_H-M   'P 1'
#
loop_
_entity.id
_entity.type
_entity.pdbx_description
1 polymer ?
#
loop_
_entity_poly.entity_id
_entity_poly.type
_entity_poly.pdbx_seq_one_letter_code
_entity_poly.pdbx_strand_id
1 'polypeptide(L)'
;MVKHNQKINLMLIVFFQIILILNMTFAESYFLHQADQITENIISDKNDKDLSDLISKFLIDFLIIKQIGTVSAIGWSCCPETIIGAKCQELASVDTESCAVEMIPSKCEEFSDCQLGCCVDEIEGLCSTKTPKSICKRDNGTWSEDENCLIQECQKGCCMLGEEASFVTETRCEQLSLIKLIHLLQEQ
;
A
#
# COMPACT_ATOMS: atom_id res chain seq x y z
N MET A 1 -34.88 -31.57 28.58
CA MET A 1 -33.53 -31.18 29.03
C MET A 1 -32.48 -31.04 27.91
N VAL A 2 -32.81 -31.22 26.62
CA VAL A 2 -31.79 -31.20 25.53
C VAL A 2 -31.52 -29.80 24.94
N LYS A 3 -32.50 -28.88 25.01
CA LYS A 3 -32.44 -27.55 24.38
C LYS A 3 -31.53 -26.53 25.11
N HIS A 4 -31.18 -26.80 26.37
CA HIS A 4 -30.35 -25.90 27.18
C HIS A 4 -28.84 -26.11 26.90
N ASN A 5 -28.40 -27.36 26.77
CA ASN A 5 -26.99 -27.69 26.51
C ASN A 5 -26.51 -27.27 25.11
N GLN A 6 -27.39 -27.27 24.09
CA GLN A 6 -27.05 -26.75 22.77
C GLN A 6 -26.83 -25.23 22.77
N LYS A 7 -27.65 -24.48 23.52
CA LYS A 7 -27.48 -23.02 23.65
C LYS A 7 -26.20 -22.69 24.43
N ILE A 8 -25.89 -23.45 25.48
CA ILE A 8 -24.66 -23.28 26.25
C ILE A 8 -23.42 -23.55 25.38
N ASN A 9 -23.42 -24.63 24.59
CA ASN A 9 -22.31 -24.92 23.66
C ASN A 9 -22.15 -23.83 22.59
N LEU A 10 -23.25 -23.30 22.03
CA LEU A 10 -23.17 -22.21 21.08
C LEU A 10 -22.59 -20.94 21.73
N MET A 11 -23.00 -20.64 22.96
CA MET A 11 -22.53 -19.47 23.71
C MET A 11 -21.03 -19.60 24.06
N LEU A 12 -20.57 -20.80 24.42
CA LEU A 12 -19.16 -21.08 24.68
C LEU A 12 -18.30 -20.96 23.42
N ILE A 13 -18.79 -21.40 22.26
CA ILE A 13 -18.09 -21.26 20.97
C ILE A 13 -17.92 -19.77 20.62
N VAL A 14 -18.98 -18.98 20.71
CA VAL A 14 -18.93 -17.53 20.42
C VAL A 14 -17.99 -16.80 21.37
N PHE A 15 -18.02 -17.17 22.66
CA PHE A 15 -17.12 -16.60 23.67
C PHE A 15 -15.65 -16.90 23.37
N PHE A 16 -15.33 -18.13 22.97
CA PHE A 16 -13.97 -18.52 22.60
C PHE A 16 -13.49 -17.80 21.32
N GLN A 17 -14.38 -17.61 20.34
CA GLN A 17 -14.08 -16.86 19.11
C GLN A 17 -13.76 -15.39 19.40
N ILE A 18 -14.53 -14.74 20.28
CA ILE A 18 -14.28 -13.35 20.68
C ILE A 18 -12.94 -13.23 21.41
N ILE A 19 -12.64 -14.17 22.32
CA ILE A 19 -11.34 -14.23 23.01
C ILE A 19 -10.20 -14.40 22.01
N LEU A 20 -10.33 -15.28 21.01
CA LEU A 20 -9.31 -15.47 19.99
C LEU A 20 -9.02 -14.18 19.21
N ILE A 21 -10.06 -13.47 18.78
CA ILE A 21 -9.90 -12.21 18.02
C ILE A 21 -9.22 -11.12 18.87
N LEU A 22 -9.57 -11.05 20.17
CA LEU A 22 -8.95 -10.09 21.09
C LEU A 22 -7.48 -10.42 21.41
N ASN A 23 -7.09 -11.69 21.35
CA ASN A 23 -5.70 -12.11 21.59
C ASN A 23 -4.84 -12.17 20.31
N MET A 24 -5.43 -11.94 19.12
CA MET A 24 -4.69 -11.94 17.85
C MET A 24 -4.17 -10.56 17.42
N THR A 25 -4.25 -9.53 18.26
CA THR A 25 -3.56 -8.27 17.97
C THR A 25 -2.04 -8.44 18.12
N PHE A 26 -1.37 -8.45 16.98
CA PHE A 26 0.09 -8.45 16.75
C PHE A 26 0.83 -9.76 17.06
N ALA A 27 0.58 -10.79 16.25
CA ALA A 27 1.69 -11.64 15.83
C ALA A 27 2.52 -10.85 14.80
N GLU A 28 3.46 -10.04 15.29
CA GLU A 28 4.65 -9.67 14.51
C GLU A 28 5.26 -10.95 13.93
N SER A 29 5.47 -10.96 12.62
CA SER A 29 5.90 -12.11 11.84
C SER A 29 7.37 -12.43 12.07
N TYR A 30 7.75 -12.96 13.23
CA TYR A 30 9.07 -13.57 13.40
C TYR A 30 8.94 -14.81 14.30
N PHE A 31 8.99 -15.99 13.69
CA PHE A 31 9.77 -17.13 14.18
C PHE A 31 9.80 -18.21 13.09
N LEU A 32 10.71 -18.03 12.13
CA LEU A 32 11.27 -19.11 11.31
C LEU A 32 12.73 -19.29 11.72
N HIS A 33 12.96 -19.85 12.91
CA HIS A 33 14.07 -20.76 13.19
C HIS A 33 13.95 -21.28 14.62
N GLN A 34 13.54 -22.55 14.72
CA GLN A 34 14.00 -23.57 15.68
C GLN A 34 12.87 -24.57 15.93
N ALA A 35 12.57 -25.39 14.92
CA ALA A 35 11.82 -26.63 15.09
C ALA A 35 12.77 -27.80 15.41
N ASP A 36 13.79 -27.57 16.24
CA ASP A 36 14.87 -28.55 16.46
C ASP A 36 15.29 -28.74 17.93
N GLN A 37 14.51 -28.24 18.89
CA GLN A 37 14.76 -28.51 20.33
C GLN A 37 13.57 -29.03 21.13
N ILE A 38 12.36 -29.04 20.57
CA ILE A 38 11.20 -29.66 21.24
C ILE A 38 11.06 -31.14 20.87
N THR A 39 11.66 -31.57 19.75
CA THR A 39 11.52 -32.94 19.23
C THR A 39 12.44 -33.95 19.91
N GLU A 40 13.54 -33.55 20.55
CA GLU A 40 14.46 -34.50 21.20
C GLU A 40 14.04 -34.93 22.61
N ASN A 41 13.16 -34.20 23.30
CA ASN A 41 12.81 -34.50 24.70
C ASN A 41 11.48 -35.25 24.90
N ILE A 42 10.75 -35.60 23.82
CA ILE A 42 9.50 -36.37 23.93
C ILE A 42 9.71 -37.86 23.59
N ILE A 43 10.87 -38.25 23.04
CA ILE A 43 11.18 -39.67 22.77
C ILE A 43 12.04 -40.23 23.89
N SER A 44 11.49 -40.23 25.11
CA SER A 44 11.98 -41.13 26.15
C SER A 44 10.91 -41.38 27.20
N ASP A 45 9.79 -42.01 26.82
CA ASP A 45 9.36 -43.18 27.60
C ASP A 45 8.39 -44.10 26.85
N LYS A 46 8.57 -45.39 27.09
CA LYS A 46 7.85 -46.48 26.43
C LYS A 46 6.41 -46.59 26.97
N ASN A 47 5.41 -46.02 26.30
CA ASN A 47 4.05 -46.62 26.18
C ASN A 47 3.07 -45.89 25.22
N ASP A 48 3.56 -45.39 24.09
CA ASP A 48 2.90 -44.26 23.40
C ASP A 48 2.05 -44.62 22.16
N LYS A 49 1.40 -45.79 22.15
CA LYS A 49 0.52 -46.19 21.03
C LYS A 49 -0.87 -45.55 21.09
N ASP A 50 -1.33 -45.16 22.29
CA ASP A 50 -2.68 -44.60 22.49
C ASP A 50 -2.71 -43.08 22.26
N LEU A 51 -1.66 -42.37 22.67
CA LEU A 51 -1.55 -40.92 22.53
C LEU A 51 -1.32 -40.50 21.07
N SER A 52 -0.45 -41.22 20.35
CA SER A 52 -0.22 -40.98 18.93
C SER A 52 -1.48 -41.23 18.09
N ASP A 53 -2.29 -42.23 18.45
CA ASP A 53 -3.54 -42.54 17.76
C ASP A 53 -4.61 -41.47 18.03
N LEU A 54 -4.72 -40.99 19.27
CA LEU A 54 -5.58 -39.88 19.67
C LEU A 54 -5.22 -38.55 18.97
N ILE A 55 -3.94 -38.21 18.91
CA ILE A 55 -3.45 -36.99 18.24
C ILE A 55 -3.73 -37.09 16.73
N SER A 56 -3.47 -38.24 16.11
CA SER A 56 -3.72 -38.44 14.68
C SER A 56 -5.20 -38.31 14.32
N LYS A 57 -6.11 -38.84 15.15
CA LYS A 57 -7.57 -38.73 14.96
C LYS A 57 -8.08 -37.31 15.11
N PHE A 58 -7.55 -36.56 16.08
CA PHE A 58 -7.96 -35.17 16.30
C PHE A 58 -7.51 -34.24 15.15
N LEU A 59 -6.33 -34.48 14.58
CA LEU A 59 -5.81 -33.70 13.45
C LEU A 59 -6.57 -33.97 12.15
N ILE A 60 -7.00 -35.21 11.91
CA ILE A 60 -7.77 -35.57 10.71
C ILE A 60 -9.16 -34.93 10.76
N ASP A 61 -9.84 -34.95 11.91
CA ASP A 61 -11.17 -34.34 12.05
C ASP A 61 -11.14 -32.81 11.97
N PHE A 62 -10.05 -32.16 12.40
CA PHE A 62 -9.88 -30.71 12.28
C PHE A 62 -9.58 -30.25 10.84
N LEU A 63 -8.94 -31.10 10.02
CA LEU A 63 -8.58 -30.78 8.63
C LEU A 63 -9.68 -31.10 7.61
N ILE A 64 -10.79 -31.75 8.01
CA ILE A 64 -11.98 -31.98 7.17
C ILE A 64 -12.96 -30.78 7.28
N ILE A 65 -12.45 -29.56 7.47
CA ILE A 65 -13.20 -28.37 7.12
C ILE A 65 -13.22 -28.33 5.58
N LYS A 66 -14.37 -28.68 4.99
CA LYS A 66 -14.59 -28.62 3.54
C LYS A 66 -14.03 -27.31 3.00
N GLN A 67 -13.15 -27.45 2.00
CA GLN A 67 -12.49 -26.41 1.24
C GLN A 67 -13.31 -25.13 1.16
N ILE A 68 -12.72 -24.06 1.70
CA ILE A 68 -13.07 -22.68 1.41
C ILE A 68 -13.20 -22.57 -0.12
N GLY A 69 -14.35 -22.09 -0.61
CA GLY A 69 -14.57 -21.96 -2.04
C GLY A 69 -13.42 -21.21 -2.71
N THR A 70 -13.11 -21.57 -3.95
CA THR A 70 -12.11 -20.84 -4.76
C THR A 70 -12.54 -19.39 -4.86
N VAL A 71 -11.87 -18.50 -4.13
CA VAL A 71 -11.97 -17.06 -4.40
C VAL A 71 -11.25 -16.82 -5.72
N SER A 72 -12.01 -16.47 -6.76
CA SER A 72 -11.41 -15.91 -7.97
C SER A 72 -10.78 -14.59 -7.55
N ALA A 73 -9.46 -14.53 -7.41
CA ALA A 73 -8.76 -13.27 -7.27
C ALA A 73 -9.03 -12.48 -8.55
N ILE A 74 -9.80 -11.39 -8.45
CA ILE A 74 -9.89 -10.42 -9.52
C ILE A 74 -8.48 -9.83 -9.62
N GLY A 75 -7.78 -10.15 -10.71
CA GLY A 75 -6.51 -9.53 -11.02
C GLY A 75 -6.72 -8.03 -11.18
N TRP A 76 -5.77 -7.25 -10.69
CA TRP A 76 -5.66 -5.83 -11.03
C TRP A 76 -4.59 -5.70 -12.09
N SER A 77 -4.79 -4.77 -13.01
CA SER A 77 -3.90 -4.51 -14.12
C SER A 77 -3.80 -3.02 -14.35
N CYS A 78 -2.59 -2.57 -14.67
CA CYS A 78 -2.35 -1.18 -14.96
C CYS A 78 -2.88 -0.80 -16.33
N CYS A 79 -3.64 0.28 -16.36
CA CYS A 79 -4.01 0.99 -17.56
C CYS A 79 -3.22 2.31 -17.65
N PRO A 80 -2.24 2.43 -18.56
CA PRO A 80 -1.46 3.65 -18.71
C PRO A 80 -2.32 4.87 -19.11
N GLU A 81 -3.38 4.65 -19.88
CA GLU A 81 -4.34 5.69 -20.27
C GLU A 81 -5.73 5.10 -20.51
N THR A 82 -6.73 5.66 -19.84
CA THR A 82 -8.14 5.30 -20.02
C THR A 82 -8.76 6.06 -21.19
N ILE A 83 -9.90 5.58 -21.67
CA ILE A 83 -10.67 6.25 -22.75
C ILE A 83 -11.16 7.65 -22.36
N ILE A 84 -11.24 7.96 -21.06
CA ILE A 84 -11.58 9.28 -20.53
C ILE A 84 -10.35 10.18 -20.30
N GLY A 85 -9.15 9.71 -20.68
CA GLY A 85 -7.90 10.45 -20.56
C GLY A 85 -7.24 10.41 -19.18
N ALA A 86 -7.75 9.60 -18.23
CA ALA A 86 -7.08 9.39 -16.95
C ALA A 86 -5.84 8.52 -17.17
N LYS A 87 -4.73 8.88 -16.53
CA LYS A 87 -3.43 8.20 -16.71
C LYS A 87 -3.11 7.31 -15.51
N CYS A 88 -2.39 6.22 -15.74
CA CYS A 88 -1.89 5.33 -14.70
C CYS A 88 -2.98 4.86 -13.72
N GLN A 89 -4.05 4.28 -14.27
CA GLN A 89 -5.20 3.80 -13.49
C GLN A 89 -5.08 2.30 -13.25
N GLU A 90 -5.26 1.89 -12.01
CA GLU A 90 -5.38 0.48 -11.68
C GLU A 90 -6.81 0.03 -11.96
N LEU A 91 -7.00 -0.85 -12.93
CA LEU A 91 -8.32 -1.37 -13.32
C LEU A 91 -8.38 -2.86 -13.04
N ALA A 92 -9.58 -3.39 -12.84
CA ALA A 92 -9.78 -4.83 -12.76
C ALA A 92 -9.42 -5.45 -14.13
N SER A 93 -8.70 -6.57 -14.17
CA SER A 93 -8.25 -7.22 -15.42
C SER A 93 -9.39 -7.65 -16.35
N VAL A 94 -10.64 -7.61 -15.88
CA VAL A 94 -11.85 -7.88 -16.68
C VAL A 94 -12.33 -6.66 -17.46
N ASP A 95 -11.89 -5.45 -17.09
CA ASP A 95 -12.32 -4.17 -17.63
C ASP A 95 -11.34 -3.66 -18.71
N THR A 96 -11.29 -4.41 -19.82
CA THR A 96 -10.38 -4.13 -20.94
C THR A 96 -10.87 -2.99 -21.84
N GLU A 97 -12.16 -2.68 -21.83
CA GLU A 97 -12.77 -1.66 -22.70
C GLU A 97 -12.52 -0.23 -22.20
N SER A 98 -12.27 -0.07 -20.90
CA SER A 98 -12.01 1.23 -20.29
C SER A 98 -10.60 1.76 -20.54
N CYS A 99 -9.68 0.91 -21.02
CA CYS A 99 -8.31 1.29 -21.32
C CYS A 99 -8.13 1.66 -22.80
N ALA A 100 -7.60 2.85 -23.08
CA ALA A 100 -7.34 3.32 -24.44
C ALA A 100 -6.11 2.64 -25.08
N VAL A 101 -5.24 2.07 -24.25
CA VAL A 101 -4.01 1.36 -24.65
C VAL A 101 -4.02 -0.07 -24.10
N GLU A 102 -3.04 -0.88 -24.51
CA GLU A 102 -2.89 -2.24 -23.99
C GLU A 102 -2.71 -2.25 -22.46
N MET A 103 -3.51 -3.08 -21.78
CA MET A 103 -3.39 -3.25 -20.33
C MET A 103 -2.13 -4.02 -19.99
N ILE A 104 -1.44 -3.57 -18.96
CA ILE A 104 -0.25 -4.24 -18.45
C ILE A 104 -0.67 -5.13 -17.27
N PRO A 105 -0.40 -6.44 -17.29
CA PRO A 105 -0.81 -7.38 -16.24
C PRO A 105 0.10 -7.27 -14.99
N SER A 106 0.34 -6.05 -14.53
CA SER A 106 1.11 -5.70 -13.33
C SER A 106 0.49 -4.48 -12.67
N LYS A 107 0.93 -4.16 -11.45
CA LYS A 107 0.56 -2.89 -10.80
C LYS A 107 1.13 -1.70 -11.57
N CYS A 108 0.45 -0.57 -11.51
CA CYS A 108 0.95 0.65 -12.16
C CYS A 108 2.28 1.14 -11.60
N GLU A 109 2.58 0.91 -10.32
CA GLU A 109 3.84 1.30 -9.67
C GLU A 109 5.06 0.56 -10.26
N GLU A 110 4.86 -0.65 -10.79
CA GLU A 110 5.92 -1.47 -11.40
C GLU A 110 6.23 -1.03 -12.84
N PHE A 111 5.32 -0.27 -13.46
CA PHE A 111 5.52 0.26 -14.80
C PHE A 111 6.27 1.59 -14.74
N SER A 112 7.42 1.67 -15.43
CA SER A 112 8.36 2.80 -15.31
C SER A 112 7.76 4.18 -15.59
N ASP A 113 6.76 4.26 -16.46
CA ASP A 113 6.11 5.53 -16.82
C ASP A 113 4.99 5.92 -15.83
N CYS A 114 4.55 4.99 -15.01
CA CYS A 114 3.56 5.21 -13.95
C CYS A 114 4.15 5.18 -12.55
N GLN A 115 5.47 4.95 -12.43
CA GLN A 115 6.19 5.10 -11.19
C GLN A 115 5.96 6.49 -10.60
N LEU A 116 5.58 6.51 -9.33
CA LEU A 116 5.34 7.73 -8.58
C LEU A 116 6.68 8.34 -8.16
N GLY A 117 6.75 9.66 -8.18
CA GLY A 117 7.94 10.40 -7.78
C GLY A 117 7.62 11.87 -7.54
N CYS A 118 8.66 12.69 -7.45
CA CYS A 118 8.51 14.14 -7.41
C CYS A 118 8.57 14.71 -8.82
N CYS A 119 7.63 15.58 -9.16
CA CYS A 119 7.74 16.40 -10.37
C CYS A 119 8.13 17.83 -10.01
N VAL A 120 9.22 18.33 -10.59
CA VAL A 120 9.71 19.70 -10.42
C VAL A 120 9.40 20.50 -11.68
N ASP A 121 8.62 21.57 -11.51
CA ASP A 121 8.49 22.62 -12.51
C ASP A 121 9.63 23.62 -12.31
N GLU A 122 10.64 23.55 -13.17
CA GLU A 122 11.82 24.41 -13.11
C GLU A 122 11.50 25.88 -13.48
N ILE A 123 10.37 26.14 -14.13
CA ILE A 123 9.97 27.47 -14.57
C ILE A 123 9.25 28.18 -13.43
N GLU A 124 8.20 27.55 -12.90
CA GLU A 124 7.39 28.13 -11.83
C GLU A 124 8.02 27.92 -10.44
N GLY A 125 8.96 26.97 -10.31
CA GLY A 125 9.57 26.57 -9.04
C GLY A 125 8.64 25.70 -8.18
N LEU A 126 7.67 25.00 -8.79
CA LEU A 126 6.68 24.22 -8.05
C LEU A 126 7.05 22.74 -8.04
N CYS A 127 6.76 22.08 -6.92
CA CYS A 127 6.97 20.64 -6.79
C CYS A 127 5.68 19.91 -6.48
N SER A 128 5.43 18.83 -7.22
CA SER A 128 4.27 17.95 -7.06
C SER A 128 4.72 16.57 -6.59
N THR A 129 4.29 16.18 -5.39
CA THR A 129 4.55 14.85 -4.82
C THR A 129 3.70 13.78 -5.49
N LYS A 130 4.13 12.52 -5.40
CA LYS A 130 3.40 11.35 -5.91
C LYS A 130 2.88 11.53 -7.34
N THR A 131 3.69 12.15 -8.19
CA THR A 131 3.35 12.39 -9.59
C THR A 131 3.88 11.25 -10.46
N PRO A 132 3.04 10.62 -11.29
CA PRO A 132 3.50 9.65 -12.27
C PRO A 132 4.53 10.27 -13.23
N LYS A 133 5.58 9.51 -13.55
CA LYS A 133 6.68 9.96 -14.43
C LYS A 133 6.20 10.46 -15.80
N SER A 134 5.25 9.77 -16.41
CA SER A 134 4.65 10.16 -17.70
C SER A 134 3.95 11.51 -17.65
N ILE A 135 3.21 11.79 -16.57
CA ILE A 135 2.52 13.06 -16.37
C ILE A 135 3.54 14.19 -16.21
N CYS A 136 4.56 13.98 -15.38
CA CYS A 136 5.59 15.00 -15.15
C CYS A 136 6.33 15.40 -16.44
N LYS A 137 6.75 14.40 -17.23
CA LYS A 137 7.44 14.64 -18.50
C LYS A 137 6.54 15.35 -19.52
N ARG A 138 5.26 15.00 -19.58
CA ARG A 138 4.28 15.64 -20.48
C ARG A 138 4.11 17.11 -20.13
N ASP A 139 4.09 17.43 -18.84
CA ASP A 139 3.94 18.79 -18.34
C ASP A 139 5.30 19.54 -18.34
N ASN A 140 6.31 18.97 -19.02
CA ASN A 140 7.65 19.52 -19.21
C ASN A 140 8.41 19.80 -17.91
N GLY A 141 8.09 19.04 -16.85
CA GLY A 141 8.81 19.05 -15.57
C GLY A 141 9.92 18.02 -15.49
N THR A 142 10.81 18.21 -14.52
CA THR A 142 11.91 17.30 -14.18
C THR A 142 11.43 16.31 -13.12
N TRP A 143 11.44 15.02 -13.46
CA TRP A 143 10.98 13.97 -12.56
C TRP A 143 12.14 13.39 -11.74
N SER A 144 11.90 13.17 -10.44
CA SER A 144 12.80 12.53 -9.49
C SER A 144 12.12 11.34 -8.80
N GLU A 145 12.89 10.33 -8.43
CA GLU A 145 12.40 9.10 -7.77
C GLU A 145 11.88 9.33 -6.35
N ASP A 146 12.19 10.46 -5.71
CA ASP A 146 11.71 10.77 -4.36
C ASP A 146 10.23 11.16 -4.37
N GLU A 147 9.32 10.25 -4.03
CA GLU A 147 7.88 10.51 -3.99
C GLU A 147 7.45 11.67 -3.08
N ASN A 148 8.24 11.94 -2.03
CA ASN A 148 7.95 12.98 -1.03
C ASN A 148 8.57 14.33 -1.39
N CYS A 149 9.23 14.45 -2.55
CA CYS A 149 9.92 15.66 -2.98
C CYS A 149 10.94 16.16 -1.93
N LEU A 150 11.66 15.26 -1.24
CA LEU A 150 12.72 15.64 -0.30
C LEU A 150 14.05 15.96 -1.01
N ILE A 151 13.95 16.65 -2.16
CA ILE A 151 15.07 17.11 -2.97
C ILE A 151 15.31 18.60 -2.75
N GLN A 152 16.52 19.06 -3.02
CA GLN A 152 16.97 20.42 -2.69
C GLN A 152 16.11 21.50 -3.37
N GLU A 153 15.75 21.29 -4.63
CA GLU A 153 14.96 22.18 -5.48
C GLU A 153 13.54 22.42 -4.92
N CYS A 154 13.03 21.47 -4.14
CA CYS A 154 11.69 21.51 -3.57
C CYS A 154 11.67 21.98 -2.12
N GLN A 155 12.84 22.23 -1.51
CA GLN A 155 12.90 22.75 -0.16
C GLN A 155 12.33 24.16 -0.12
N LYS A 156 11.39 24.38 0.80
CA LYS A 156 10.75 25.68 0.99
C LYS A 156 11.50 26.47 2.06
N GLY A 157 11.62 27.76 1.82
CA GLY A 157 12.16 28.74 2.76
C GLY A 157 11.24 29.96 2.87
N CYS A 158 11.60 30.88 3.77
CA CYS A 158 10.93 32.18 3.86
C CYS A 158 11.45 33.11 2.76
N CYS A 159 10.61 33.39 1.77
CA CYS A 159 10.82 34.41 0.75
C CYS A 159 10.34 35.77 1.27
N MET A 160 11.23 36.75 1.38
CA MET A 160 10.90 38.10 1.85
C MET A 160 10.93 39.09 0.69
N LEU A 161 9.79 39.72 0.37
CA LEU A 161 9.64 40.67 -0.72
C LEU A 161 9.10 42.00 -0.19
N GLY A 162 9.98 42.87 0.27
CA GLY A 162 9.60 44.10 0.99
C GLY A 162 9.06 43.75 2.38
N GLU A 163 7.80 44.10 2.64
CA GLU A 163 7.11 43.77 3.91
C GLU A 163 6.33 42.44 3.88
N GLU A 164 6.26 41.80 2.72
CA GLU A 164 5.54 40.54 2.54
C GLU A 164 6.47 39.34 2.68
N ALA A 165 6.00 38.29 3.35
CA ALA A 165 6.69 37.02 3.51
C ALA A 165 5.88 35.88 2.89
N SER A 166 6.52 34.96 2.19
CA SER A 166 5.90 33.77 1.60
C SER A 166 6.75 32.53 1.84
N PHE A 167 6.13 31.40 2.18
CA PHE A 167 6.86 30.13 2.37
C PHE A 167 6.84 29.31 1.07
N VAL A 168 7.88 29.49 0.25
CA VAL A 168 7.96 28.96 -1.11
C VAL A 168 9.38 28.44 -1.40
N THR A 169 9.57 27.77 -2.53
CA THR A 169 10.89 27.35 -3.01
C THR A 169 11.72 28.57 -3.44
N GLU A 170 13.03 28.38 -3.58
CA GLU A 170 13.96 29.41 -4.04
C GLU A 170 13.56 29.94 -5.42
N THR A 171 13.41 29.06 -6.41
CA THR A 171 12.98 29.42 -7.77
C THR A 171 11.65 30.17 -7.78
N ARG A 172 10.68 29.76 -6.95
CA ARG A 172 9.41 30.48 -6.85
C ARG A 172 9.58 31.88 -6.27
N CYS A 173 10.46 32.03 -5.28
CA CYS A 173 10.77 33.33 -4.70
C CYS A 173 11.38 34.28 -5.74
N GLU A 174 12.30 33.78 -6.58
CA GLU A 174 12.88 34.54 -7.68
C GLU A 174 11.81 35.02 -8.66
N GLN A 175 10.91 34.13 -9.09
CA GLN A 175 9.79 34.50 -9.97
C GLN A 175 8.90 35.59 -9.36
N LEU A 176 8.55 35.46 -8.08
CA LEU A 176 7.74 36.46 -7.38
C LEU A 176 8.47 37.82 -7.29
N SER A 177 9.79 37.81 -7.11
CA SER A 177 10.59 39.03 -7.08
C SER A 177 10.57 39.78 -8.43
N LEU A 178 10.66 39.04 -9.54
CA LEU A 178 10.61 39.58 -10.89
C LEU A 178 9.23 40.17 -11.21
N ILE A 179 8.16 39.44 -10.86
CA ILE A 179 6.77 39.92 -11.05
C ILE A 179 6.55 41.23 -10.29
N LYS A 180 7.04 41.33 -9.04
CA LYS A 180 6.90 42.55 -8.23
C LYS A 180 7.64 43.75 -8.85
N LEU A 181 8.83 43.53 -9.40
CA LEU A 181 9.58 44.56 -10.14
C LEU A 181 8.81 45.05 -11.38
N ILE A 182 8.21 44.14 -12.15
CA ILE A 182 7.41 44.50 -13.32
C ILE A 182 6.20 45.35 -12.92
N HIS A 183 5.51 44.99 -11.84
CA HIS A 183 4.36 45.74 -11.34
C HIS A 183 4.74 47.18 -10.96
N LEU A 184 5.91 47.38 -10.34
CA LEU A 184 6.43 48.72 -10.00
C LEU A 184 6.77 49.57 -11.23
N LEU A 185 7.16 48.95 -12.35
CA LEU A 185 7.45 49.66 -13.60
C LEU A 185 6.17 50.02 -14.39
N GLN A 186 5.06 49.33 -14.15
CA GLN A 186 3.76 49.64 -14.78
C GLN A 186 2.98 50.75 -14.05
N GLU A 187 3.35 51.07 -12.81
CA GLU A 187 2.76 52.15 -12.01
C GLU A 187 3.48 53.52 -12.16
N GLN A 188 4.50 53.61 -13.02
CA GLN A 188 5.16 54.87 -13.42
C GLN A 188 4.74 55.33 -14.82
#